data_AF-A0A1H4NYE2-F1
#
_entry.id   AF-A0A1H4NYE2-F1
#
_cell.length_a   1.000
_cell.length_b   1.000
_cell.length_c   1.000
_cell.angle_alpha   90.00
_cell.angle_beta   90.00
_cell.angle_gamma   90.00
#
_symmetry.space_group_name_H-M   'P 1'
#
loop_
_entity.id
_entity.type
_entity.pdbx_description
1 polymer ?
#
loop_
_entity_poly.entity_id
_entity_poly.type
_entity_poly.pdbx_seq_one_letter_code
_entity_poly.pdbx_strand_id
1 'polypeptide(L)'
;MTSRLIEGLSGTLFFLLVFACTMFVAYMTREILQNGFHRTRLQAAISIFVLLFFQALIFGPVWWMCHIESAGAAVNWDGLRSILIVSSAGEILGIVCVIRVFAPDSWGRNIWFISSLVAAGLAAAFFYV
;
A
#
# COMPACT_ATOMS: atom_id res chain seq x y z
N MET A 1 -20.48 -0.36 19.15
CA MET A 1 -19.62 0.84 19.29
C MET A 1 -18.33 0.71 18.49
N THR A 2 -17.70 -0.46 18.46
CA THR A 2 -16.46 -0.75 17.69
C THR A 2 -16.61 -0.64 16.17
N SER A 3 -17.73 -1.07 15.58
CA SER A 3 -17.93 -1.05 14.12
C SER A 3 -17.93 0.35 13.50
N ARG A 4 -18.64 1.31 14.11
CA ARG A 4 -18.69 2.71 13.63
C ARG A 4 -17.34 3.44 13.74
N LEU A 5 -16.53 3.08 14.75
CA LEU A 5 -15.20 3.65 14.91
C LEU A 5 -14.24 3.12 13.82
N ILE A 6 -14.33 1.82 13.51
CA ILE A 6 -13.57 1.19 12.43
C ILE A 6 -13.99 1.76 11.06
N GLU A 7 -15.29 1.94 10.84
CA GLU A 7 -15.82 2.60 9.63
C GLU A 7 -15.24 4.02 9.48
N GLY A 8 -15.36 4.87 10.51
CA GLY A 8 -14.87 6.25 10.46
C GLY A 8 -13.35 6.34 10.25
N LEU A 9 -12.56 5.52 10.95
CA LEU A 9 -11.10 5.48 10.80
C LEU A 9 -10.68 4.98 9.42
N SER A 10 -11.26 3.88 8.95
CA SER A 10 -10.93 3.30 7.64
C SER A 10 -11.31 4.24 6.51
N GLY A 11 -12.46 4.90 6.60
CA GLY A 11 -12.90 5.90 5.62
C GLY A 11 -11.97 7.11 5.60
N THR A 12 -11.65 7.67 6.76
CA THR A 12 -10.76 8.84 6.85
C THR A 12 -9.37 8.52 6.29
N LEU A 13 -8.81 7.36 6.65
CA LEU A 13 -7.53 6.89 6.13
C LEU A 13 -7.59 6.68 4.62
N PHE A 14 -8.65 6.04 4.11
CA PHE A 14 -8.84 5.84 2.67
C PHE A 14 -8.82 7.17 1.90
N PHE A 15 -9.61 8.16 2.32
CA PHE A 15 -9.64 9.46 1.62
C PHE A 15 -8.32 10.22 1.71
N LEU A 16 -7.63 10.17 2.86
CA LEU A 16 -6.30 10.76 2.99
C LEU A 16 -5.28 10.09 2.06
N LEU A 17 -5.32 8.76 1.95
CA LEU A 17 -4.43 8.00 1.07
C LEU A 17 -4.73 8.27 -0.41
N VAL A 18 -6.00 8.37 -0.80
CA VAL A 18 -6.39 8.77 -2.17
C VAL A 18 -5.90 10.17 -2.49
N PHE A 19 -6.02 11.12 -1.57
CA PHE A 19 -5.51 12.48 -1.74
C PHE A 19 -3.98 12.48 -1.89
N ALA A 20 -3.27 11.74 -1.02
CA ALA A 20 -1.83 11.60 -1.09
C ALA A 20 -1.38 10.97 -2.42
N CYS A 21 -2.03 9.88 -2.85
CA CYS A 21 -1.78 9.25 -4.15
C CYS A 21 -1.96 10.24 -5.30
N THR A 22 -3.02 11.04 -5.27
CA THR A 22 -3.30 12.06 -6.30
C THR A 22 -2.22 13.13 -6.34
N MET A 23 -1.77 13.63 -5.18
CA MET A 23 -0.66 14.58 -5.10
C MET A 23 0.65 13.99 -5.63
N PHE A 24 0.95 12.73 -5.30
CA PHE A 24 2.14 12.03 -5.80
C PHE A 24 2.08 11.83 -7.32
N VAL A 25 0.93 11.44 -7.88
CA VAL A 25 0.77 11.34 -9.35
C VAL A 25 0.95 12.68 -10.03
N ALA A 26 0.38 13.76 -9.48
CA ALA A 26 0.56 15.11 -10.02
C ALA A 26 2.03 15.55 -9.95
N TYR A 27 2.72 15.26 -8.85
CA TYR A 27 4.15 15.52 -8.69
C TYR A 27 4.99 14.72 -9.69
N MET A 28 4.80 13.40 -9.77
CA MET A 28 5.53 12.52 -10.67
C MET A 28 5.33 12.93 -12.13
N THR A 29 4.10 13.23 -12.53
CA THR A 29 3.79 13.70 -13.89
C THR A 29 4.54 15.00 -14.21
N ARG A 30 4.56 15.97 -13.29
CA ARG A 30 5.30 17.23 -13.47
C ARG A 30 6.81 17.00 -13.54
N GLU A 31 7.36 16.17 -12.65
CA GLU A 31 8.80 15.90 -12.60
C GLU A 31 9.27 15.14 -13.86
N ILE A 32 8.49 14.18 -14.36
CA ILE A 32 8.76 13.45 -15.61
C ILE A 32 8.78 14.41 -16.80
N LEU A 33 7.79 15.30 -16.89
CA LEU A 33 7.68 16.28 -17.98
C LEU A 33 8.81 17.32 -17.98
N GLN A 34 9.33 17.69 -16.80
CA GLN A 34 10.34 18.74 -16.68
C GLN A 34 11.78 18.21 -16.69
N ASN A 35 12.03 17.05 -16.08
CA ASN A 35 13.38 16.57 -15.75
C ASN A 35 13.69 15.14 -16.23
N GLY A 36 12.71 14.43 -16.82
CA GLY A 36 12.86 13.03 -17.22
C GLY A 36 12.93 12.05 -16.03
N PHE A 37 13.22 10.77 -16.32
CA PHE A 37 13.10 9.67 -15.35
C PHE A 37 14.34 9.43 -14.44
N HIS A 38 15.42 10.19 -14.59
CA HIS A 38 16.74 9.80 -14.05
C HIS A 38 17.03 10.25 -12.61
N ARG A 39 16.11 10.96 -11.93
CA ARG A 39 16.35 11.39 -10.55
C ARG A 39 15.97 10.31 -9.54
N THR A 40 16.88 10.01 -8.62
CA THR A 40 16.62 9.17 -7.42
C THR A 40 15.40 9.64 -6.62
N ARG A 41 15.11 10.95 -6.63
CA ARG A 41 13.88 11.52 -6.02
C ARG A 41 12.59 11.01 -6.66
N LEU A 42 12.57 10.77 -7.98
CA LEU A 42 11.41 10.23 -8.68
C LEU A 42 11.21 8.75 -8.34
N GLN A 43 12.29 7.97 -8.26
CA GLN A 43 12.22 6.57 -7.83
C GLN A 43 11.70 6.44 -6.38
N ALA A 44 12.10 7.37 -5.50
CA ALA A 44 11.62 7.43 -4.12
C ALA A 44 10.12 7.76 -4.08
N ALA A 45 9.70 8.75 -4.87
CA ALA A 45 8.30 9.14 -4.98
C ALA A 45 7.42 8.00 -5.52
N ILE A 46 7.89 7.26 -6.52
CA ILE A 46 7.19 6.07 -7.06
C ILE A 46 7.04 5.00 -5.97
N SER A 47 8.12 4.74 -5.20
CA SER A 47 8.09 3.70 -4.17
C SER A 47 7.12 4.05 -3.03
N ILE A 48 7.11 5.31 -2.59
CA ILE A 48 6.15 5.80 -1.60
C ILE A 48 4.73 5.80 -2.17
N PHE A 49 4.55 6.17 -3.43
CA PHE A 49 3.25 6.11 -4.10
C PHE A 49 2.68 4.67 -4.12
N VAL A 50 3.51 3.68 -4.47
CA VAL A 50 3.09 2.27 -4.49
C VAL A 50 2.62 1.82 -3.10
N LEU A 51 3.33 2.19 -2.04
CA LEU A 51 2.90 1.92 -0.66
C LEU A 51 1.53 2.53 -0.34
N LEU A 52 1.39 3.83 -0.55
CA LEU A 52 0.16 4.55 -0.22
C LEU A 52 -1.04 4.03 -1.03
N PHE A 53 -0.80 3.64 -2.28
CA PHE A 53 -1.80 3.08 -3.16
C PHE A 53 -2.32 1.74 -2.64
N PHE A 54 -1.44 0.80 -2.30
CA PHE A 54 -1.86 -0.50 -1.76
C PHE A 54 -2.51 -0.36 -0.38
N GLN A 55 -2.06 0.60 0.42
CA GLN A 55 -2.69 0.90 1.69
C GLN A 55 -4.12 1.46 1.49
N ALA A 56 -4.34 2.29 0.47
CA ALA A 56 -5.69 2.74 0.10
C ALA A 56 -6.57 1.56 -0.34
N LEU A 57 -6.01 0.59 -1.08
CA LEU A 57 -6.71 -0.62 -1.51
C LEU A 57 -7.06 -1.56 -0.35
N ILE A 58 -6.41 -1.45 0.81
CA ILE A 58 -6.80 -2.16 2.02
C ILE A 58 -7.96 -1.42 2.71
N PHE A 59 -7.78 -0.13 3.00
CA PHE A 59 -8.75 0.63 3.80
C PHE A 59 -10.06 0.93 3.08
N GLY A 60 -10.04 1.09 1.75
CA GLY A 60 -11.23 1.39 0.94
C GLY A 60 -12.29 0.28 0.99
N PRO A 61 -11.94 -0.97 0.61
CA PRO A 61 -12.85 -2.11 0.70
C PRO A 61 -13.33 -2.40 2.13
N VAL A 62 -12.45 -2.27 3.14
CA VAL A 62 -12.84 -2.42 4.56
C VAL A 62 -13.87 -1.36 4.94
N TRP A 63 -13.62 -0.09 4.62
CA TRP A 63 -14.57 0.99 4.86
C TRP A 63 -15.91 0.73 4.16
N TRP A 64 -15.88 0.34 2.88
CA TRP A 64 -17.08 0.08 2.08
C TRP A 64 -17.93 -1.05 2.67
N MET A 65 -17.29 -2.15 3.06
CA MET A 65 -17.96 -3.28 3.71
C MET A 65 -18.58 -2.87 5.06
N CYS A 66 -17.83 -2.14 5.89
CA CYS A 66 -18.38 -1.61 7.15
C CYS A 66 -19.56 -0.64 6.93
N HIS A 67 -19.51 0.19 5.89
CA HIS A 67 -20.56 1.15 5.56
C HIS A 67 -21.85 0.46 5.08
N ILE A 68 -21.72 -0.59 4.26
CA ILE A 68 -22.86 -1.39 3.81
C ILE A 68 -23.48 -2.18 4.97
N GLU A 69 -22.64 -2.76 5.83
CA GLU A 69 -23.10 -3.47 7.03
C GLU A 69 -23.82 -2.52 8.00
N SER A 70 -23.31 -1.30 8.19
CA SER A 70 -23.93 -0.28 9.03
C SER A 70 -25.25 0.26 8.45
N ALA A 71 -25.44 0.15 7.13
CA ALA A 71 -26.71 0.40 6.43
C ALA A 71 -27.71 -0.78 6.50
N GLY A 72 -27.34 -1.90 7.12
CA GLY A 72 -28.23 -3.05 7.37
C GLY A 72 -28.25 -4.11 6.28
N ALA A 73 -27.33 -4.07 5.32
CA ALA A 73 -27.19 -5.09 4.29
C ALA A 73 -26.25 -6.23 4.75
N ALA A 74 -26.53 -7.45 4.31
CA ALA A 74 -25.67 -8.60 4.58
C ALA A 74 -24.38 -8.49 3.76
N VAL A 75 -23.23 -8.57 4.44
CA VAL A 75 -21.91 -8.40 3.83
C VAL A 75 -21.18 -9.73 3.78
N ASN A 76 -20.62 -10.05 2.61
CA ASN A 76 -19.75 -11.20 2.44
C ASN A 76 -18.28 -10.81 2.69
N TRP A 77 -17.78 -11.12 3.89
CA TRP A 77 -16.40 -10.87 4.29
C TRP A 77 -15.38 -11.81 3.64
N ASP A 78 -15.80 -12.95 3.10
CA ASP A 78 -14.89 -13.91 2.46
C ASP A 78 -14.29 -13.33 1.17
N GLY A 79 -15.07 -12.57 0.41
CA GLY A 79 -14.58 -11.88 -0.79
C GLY A 79 -13.57 -10.77 -0.47
N LEU A 80 -13.70 -10.13 0.70
CA LEU A 80 -12.76 -9.11 1.17
C LEU A 80 -11.38 -9.71 1.47
N ARG A 81 -11.34 -10.96 1.95
CA ARG A 81 -10.10 -11.65 2.31
C ARG A 81 -9.12 -11.74 1.14
N SER A 82 -9.60 -12.09 -0.06
CA SER A 82 -8.75 -12.15 -1.25
C SER A 82 -8.18 -10.79 -1.64
N ILE A 83 -8.99 -9.72 -1.52
CA ILE A 83 -8.57 -8.35 -1.81
C ILE A 83 -7.51 -7.89 -0.81
N LEU A 84 -7.69 -8.21 0.47
CA LEU A 84 -6.73 -7.91 1.53
C LEU A 84 -5.40 -8.62 1.29
N ILE A 85 -5.41 -9.92 0.95
CA ILE A 85 -4.19 -10.70 0.65
C ILE A 85 -3.41 -10.08 -0.51
N VAL A 86 -4.08 -9.78 -1.62
CA VAL A 86 -3.44 -9.16 -2.80
C VAL A 86 -2.89 -7.78 -2.47
N SER A 87 -3.64 -6.99 -1.71
CA SER A 87 -3.23 -5.62 -1.36
C SER A 87 -2.07 -5.62 -0.36
N SER A 88 -2.04 -6.52 0.63
CA SER A 88 -0.92 -6.70 1.55
C SER A 88 0.35 -7.21 0.84
N ALA A 89 0.21 -8.10 -0.15
CA ALA A 89 1.34 -8.51 -0.98
C ALA A 89 1.93 -7.32 -1.77
N GLY A 90 1.06 -6.46 -2.31
CA GLY A 90 1.46 -5.22 -2.96
C GLY A 90 2.14 -4.22 -2.01
N GLU A 91 1.65 -4.11 -0.78
CA GLU A 91 2.27 -3.28 0.26
C GLU A 91 3.67 -3.78 0.63
N ILE A 92 3.85 -5.09 0.83
CA ILE A 92 5.16 -5.70 1.07
C ILE A 92 6.14 -5.38 -0.07
N LEU A 93 5.70 -5.49 -1.33
CA LEU A 93 6.52 -5.09 -2.48
C LEU A 93 6.85 -3.60 -2.46
N GLY A 94 5.89 -2.75 -2.11
CA GLY A 94 6.11 -1.32 -1.92
C GLY A 94 7.16 -1.01 -0.84
N ILE A 95 7.13 -1.73 0.28
CA ILE A 95 8.13 -1.59 1.36
C ILE A 95 9.51 -1.97 0.82
N VAL A 96 9.62 -3.09 0.10
CA VAL A 96 10.88 -3.52 -0.52
C VAL A 96 11.39 -2.48 -1.52
N CYS A 97 10.51 -1.88 -2.33
CA CYS A 97 10.87 -0.78 -3.24
C CYS A 97 11.39 0.45 -2.49
N VAL A 98 10.75 0.86 -1.40
CA VAL A 98 11.21 1.98 -0.57
C VAL A 98 12.56 1.66 0.04
N ILE A 99 12.73 0.49 0.66
CA ILE A 99 14.04 0.06 1.20
C ILE A 99 15.08 0.12 0.08
N ARG A 100 14.75 -0.35 -1.13
CA ARG A 100 15.64 -0.30 -2.30
C ARG A 100 16.12 1.10 -2.64
N VAL A 101 15.22 2.08 -2.64
CA VAL A 101 15.59 3.45 -3.03
C VAL A 101 16.36 4.18 -1.94
N PHE A 102 16.08 3.89 -0.67
CA PHE A 102 16.66 4.63 0.45
C PHE A 102 17.84 3.96 1.14
N ALA A 103 18.13 2.68 0.86
CA ALA A 103 19.27 2.00 1.44
C ALA A 103 20.59 2.54 0.85
N PRO A 104 21.65 2.70 1.68
CA PRO A 104 22.96 3.07 1.19
C PRO A 104 23.61 1.93 0.40
N ASP A 105 24.38 2.29 -0.63
CA ASP A 105 25.10 1.36 -1.50
C ASP A 105 26.05 0.40 -0.74
N SER A 106 26.44 0.78 0.49
CA SER A 106 27.31 0.01 1.38
C SER A 106 26.64 -1.20 2.06
N TRP A 107 25.31 -1.34 2.00
CA TRP A 107 24.60 -2.43 2.69
C TRP A 107 24.86 -3.83 2.10
N GLY A 108 25.42 -3.92 0.89
CA GLY A 108 25.90 -5.17 0.30
C GLY A 108 24.78 -6.17 -0.05
N ARG A 109 25.09 -7.17 -0.88
CA ARG A 109 24.10 -8.12 -1.45
C ARG A 109 23.34 -8.96 -0.40
N ASN A 110 23.92 -9.18 0.78
CA ASN A 110 23.35 -10.07 1.80
C ASN A 110 22.13 -9.48 2.51
N ILE A 111 22.13 -8.18 2.84
CA ILE A 111 20.99 -7.53 3.48
C ILE A 111 19.77 -7.50 2.54
N TRP A 112 20.01 -7.37 1.23
CA TRP A 112 18.98 -7.45 0.20
C TRP A 112 18.35 -8.83 0.06
N PHE A 113 19.18 -9.87 0.15
CA PHE A 113 18.70 -11.24 0.09
C PHE A 113 17.81 -11.52 1.29
N ILE A 114 18.20 -11.05 2.48
CA ILE A 114 17.45 -11.20 3.72
C ILE A 114 16.12 -10.43 3.66
N SER A 115 16.12 -9.16 3.24
CA SER A 115 14.87 -8.38 3.16
C SER A 115 13.89 -8.94 2.14
N SER A 116 14.39 -9.43 1.01
CA SER A 116 13.58 -10.11 0.00
C SER A 116 13.04 -11.46 0.50
N LEU A 117 13.82 -12.22 1.27
CA LEU A 117 13.40 -13.47 1.90
C LEU A 117 12.33 -13.24 2.96
N VAL A 118 12.50 -12.21 3.80
CA VAL A 118 11.52 -11.84 4.82
C VAL A 118 10.22 -11.37 4.17
N ALA A 119 10.29 -10.56 3.11
CA ALA A 119 9.15 -10.15 2.32
C ALA A 119 8.42 -11.34 1.67
N ALA A 120 9.17 -12.27 1.05
CA ALA A 120 8.62 -13.47 0.46
C ALA A 120 8.01 -14.42 1.51
N GLY A 121 8.64 -14.53 2.68
CA GLY A 121 8.15 -15.33 3.81
C GLY A 121 6.87 -14.77 4.41
N LEU A 122 6.79 -13.46 4.59
CA LEU A 122 5.56 -12.77 5.00
C LEU A 122 4.44 -12.96 3.96
N ALA A 123 4.73 -12.74 2.69
CA ALA A 123 3.76 -12.96 1.62
C ALA A 123 3.26 -14.41 1.60
N ALA A 124 4.16 -15.39 1.70
CA ALA A 124 3.80 -16.80 1.77
C ALA A 124 2.94 -17.13 3.00
N ALA A 125 3.30 -16.63 4.19
CA ALA A 125 2.49 -16.84 5.39
C ALA A 125 1.06 -16.31 5.24
N PHE A 126 0.88 -15.18 4.54
CA PHE A 126 -0.45 -14.63 4.23
C PHE A 126 -1.28 -15.48 3.25
N PHE A 127 -0.67 -16.30 2.39
CA PHE A 127 -1.39 -17.21 1.49
C PHE A 127 -1.83 -18.52 2.17
N TYR A 128 -1.21 -18.90 3.30
CA TYR A 128 -1.48 -20.16 4.01
C TYR A 128 -2.30 -20.01 5.30
N VAL A 129 -2.60 -18.77 5.73
CA VAL A 129 -3.57 -18.49 6.80
C VAL A 129 -4.93 -18.34 6.17
#